data_AF-A0A838RT20-F1
#
_entry.id   AF-A0A838RT20-F1
#
_cell.length_a   1.000
_cell.length_b   1.000
_cell.length_c   1.000
_cell.angle_alpha   90.00
_cell.angle_beta   90.00
_cell.angle_gamma   90.00
#
_symmetry.space_group_name_H-M   'P 1'
#
loop_
_entity.id
_entity.type
_entity.pdbx_description
1 polymer ?
#
loop_
_entity_poly.entity_id
_entity_poly.type
_entity_poly.pdbx_seq_one_letter_code
_entity_poly.pdbx_strand_id
1 'polypeptide(L)' 'MLITTGKVNNGVIQIDSKDLPDGTNVTLLAHEGDETFELDARQETELLAVIAEANRGELVDGASIFKYGRQDA' A
#
# COMPACT_ATOMS: atom_id res chain seq x y z
N MET A 1 -10.38 -2.14 8.88
CA MET A 1 -9.42 -2.92 8.08
C MET A 1 -8.06 -2.80 8.76
N LEU A 2 -7.42 -3.90 9.15
CA LEU A 2 -6.09 -3.90 9.75
C LEU A 2 -5.06 -4.12 8.63
N ILE A 3 -4.16 -3.16 8.42
CA ILE A 3 -3.02 -3.34 7.50
C ILE A 3 -1.81 -3.66 8.38
N THR A 4 -1.18 -4.80 8.13
CA THR A 4 -0.01 -5.25 8.87
C THR A 4 0.98 -5.89 7.90
N THR A 5 2.26 -5.89 8.26
CA THR A 5 3.33 -6.48 7.47
C THR A 5 3.70 -7.83 8.06
N GLY A 6 3.67 -8.87 7.24
CA GLY A 6 4.19 -10.19 7.58
C GLY A 6 5.44 -10.53 6.76
N LYS A 7 6.19 -11.54 7.21
CA LYS A 7 7.30 -12.11 6.44
C LYS A 7 6.96 -13.53 6.00
N VAL A 8 7.40 -13.89 4.80
CA VAL A 8 7.28 -15.27 4.30
C VAL A 8 8.46 -16.09 4.81
N ASN A 9 8.18 -17.10 5.63
CA ASN A 9 9.14 -18.07 6.12
C ASN A 9 8.69 -19.47 5.69
N ASN A 10 9.46 -20.16 4.84
CA ASN A 10 9.15 -21.49 4.31
C ASN A 10 7.75 -21.60 3.65
N GLY A 11 7.34 -20.57 2.89
CA GLY A 11 6.04 -20.53 2.24
C GLY A 11 4.86 -20.22 3.18
N VAL A 12 5.13 -19.95 4.47
CA VAL A 12 4.12 -19.55 5.45
C VAL A 12 4.32 -18.08 5.80
N ILE A 13 3.22 -17.32 5.81
CA ILE A 13 3.25 -15.89 6.15
C ILE A 13 3.11 -15.77 7.66
N GLN A 14 4.19 -15.32 8.31
CA GLN A 14 4.17 -15.00 9.73
C GLN A 14 3.83 -13.53 9.91
N ILE A 15 2.75 -13.29 10.65
CA ILE A 15 2.27 -11.97 11.01
C ILE A 15 2.38 -11.87 12.54
N ASP A 16 3.21 -10.96 13.04
CA ASP A 16 3.32 -10.67 14.47
C ASP A 16 2.15 -9.76 14.93
N SER A 17 0.92 -10.26 14.78
CA SER A 17 -0.30 -9.57 15.18
C SER A 17 -1.09 -10.43 16.16
N LYS A 18 -1.44 -9.86 17.32
CA LYS A 18 -2.35 -10.50 18.29
C LYS A 18 -3.82 -10.49 17.84
N ASP A 19 -4.15 -9.80 16.74
CA ASP A 19 -5.50 -9.32 16.48
C ASP A 19 -6.15 -9.92 15.21
N LEU A 20 -5.77 -11.14 14.82
CA LEU A 20 -6.42 -11.89 13.74
C LEU A 20 -7.15 -13.12 14.32
N PRO A 21 -8.44 -13.00 14.66
CA PRO A 21 -9.25 -14.13 15.11
C PRO A 21 -9.35 -15.23 14.05
N ASP A 22 -9.56 -16.47 14.51
CA ASP A 22 -9.80 -17.61 13.64
C ASP A 22 -10.98 -17.34 12.67
N GLY A 23 -10.81 -17.75 11.42
CA GLY A 23 -11.81 -17.56 10.36
C GLY A 23 -11.81 -16.15 9.73
N THR A 24 -10.86 -15.28 10.08
CA THR A 24 -10.73 -13.96 9.44
C THR A 24 -10.34 -14.09 7.97
N ASN A 25 -11.12 -13.48 7.07
CA ASN A 25 -10.77 -13.35 5.66
C ASN A 25 -9.64 -12.33 5.50
N VAL A 26 -8.53 -12.75 4.91
CA VAL A 26 -7.36 -11.91 4.66
C VAL A 26 -7.16 -11.68 3.16
N THR A 27 -6.77 -10.46 2.80
CA THR A 27 -6.33 -10.13 1.44
C THR A 27 -4.81 -10.00 1.47
N LEU A 28 -4.13 -10.78 0.63
CA LEU A 28 -2.68 -10.73 0.53
C LEU A 28 -2.24 -9.84 -0.62
N LEU A 29 -1.39 -8.86 -0.30
CA LEU A 29 -0.71 -8.02 -1.28
C LEU A 29 0.77 -8.43 -1.28
N ALA A 30 1.19 -9.15 -2.32
CA ALA A 30 2.59 -9.48 -2.54
C ALA A 30 3.19 -8.45 -3.50
N HIS A 31 4.35 -7.91 -3.16
CA HIS A 31 5.11 -7.10 -4.11
C HIS A 31 5.73 -8.04 -5.15
N GLU A 32 5.36 -7.90 -6.41
CA GLU A 32 5.81 -8.80 -7.49
C GLU A 32 7.29 -8.60 -7.89
N GLY A 33 7.96 -7.60 -7.30
CA GLY A 33 9.42 -7.42 -7.39
C GLY A 33 9.80 -5.99 -7.76
N ASP A 34 11.11 -5.74 -7.75
CA ASP A 34 11.73 -4.49 -8.22
C ASP A 34 11.74 -4.47 -9.76
N GLU A 35 10.57 -4.54 -10.39
CA GLU A 35 10.47 -4.37 -11.83
C GLU A 35 10.80 -2.92 -12.19
N THR A 36 11.82 -2.75 -13.02
CA THR A 36 12.17 -1.45 -13.61
C THR A 36 11.26 -1.19 -14.81
N PHE A 37 10.90 0.06 -15.01
CA PHE A 37 10.17 0.50 -16.20
C PHE A 37 10.95 1.62 -16.89
N GLU A 38 10.83 1.68 -18.21
CA GLU A 38 11.48 2.72 -19.01
C GLU A 38 10.59 3.96 -19.10
N LEU A 39 11.21 5.14 -19.04
CA LEU A 39 10.54 6.43 -19.17
C LEU A 39 11.17 7.26 -20.26
N ASP A 40 10.34 7.98 -21.02
CA ASP A 40 10.84 9.11 -21.81
C ASP A 40 11.12 10.33 -20.91
N ALA A 41 11.86 11.31 -21.44
CA ALA A 41 12.27 12.49 -20.67
C ALA A 41 11.10 13.31 -20.10
N ARG A 42 9.94 13.31 -20.78
CA ARG A 42 8.74 14.01 -20.28
C ARG A 42 8.12 13.23 -19.13
N GLN A 43 7.99 11.91 -19.27
CA GLN A 43 7.46 11.03 -18.23
C GLN A 43 8.33 11.03 -16.97
N GLU A 44 9.65 11.04 -17.11
CA GLU A 44 10.59 11.17 -15.99
C GLU A 44 10.40 12.50 -15.25
N THR A 45 10.28 13.61 -16.00
CA THR A 45 10.02 14.94 -15.41
C THR A 45 8.70 14.96 -14.64
N GLU A 46 7.64 14.36 -15.19
CA GLU A 46 6.33 14.24 -14.54
C GLU A 46 6.42 13.40 -13.26
N LEU A 47 7.11 12.26 -13.30
CA LEU A 47 7.29 11.39 -12.15
C LEU A 47 8.04 12.10 -11.01
N LEU A 48 9.13 12.81 -11.32
CA LEU A 48 9.90 13.56 -10.33
C LEU A 48 9.07 14.68 -9.69
N ALA A 49 8.19 15.35 -10.45
CA ALA A 49 7.29 16.36 -9.90
C ALA A 49 6.29 15.75 -8.91
N VAL A 50 5.70 14.59 -9.22
CA VAL A 50 4.76 13.87 -8.33
C VAL A 50 5.46 13.34 -7.09
N ILE A 51 6.69 12.81 -7.21
CA ILE A 51 7.48 12.39 -6.05
C ILE A 51 7.78 13.59 -5.14
N ALA A 52 8.16 14.72 -5.70
CA ALA A 52 8.40 15.95 -4.94
C ALA A 52 7.12 16.41 -4.21
N GLU A 53 5.96 16.24 -4.83
CA GLU A 53 4.66 16.49 -4.20
C GLU A 53 4.37 15.58 -3.02
N ALA A 54 4.52 14.26 -3.18
CA ALA A 54 4.33 13.31 -2.08
C ALA A 54 5.26 13.62 -0.89
N ASN A 55 6.50 14.03 -1.17
CA ASN A 55 7.49 14.39 -0.16
C ASN A 55 7.20 15.71 0.58
N ARG A 56 6.27 16.55 0.10
CA ARG A 56 5.84 17.76 0.85
C ARG A 56 5.14 17.42 2.16
N GLY A 57 4.70 16.16 2.34
CA GLY A 57 4.09 15.70 3.59
C GLY A 57 2.64 16.15 3.78
N GLU A 58 2.00 16.63 2.70
CA GLU A 58 0.57 16.96 2.63
C GLU A 58 -0.27 15.68 2.55
N LEU A 59 -0.16 14.84 3.59
CA LEU A 59 -0.76 13.51 3.66
C LEU A 59 -2.10 13.56 4.40
N VAL A 60 -3.05 12.73 3.95
CA VAL A 60 -4.25 12.40 4.72
C VAL A 60 -4.09 11.03 5.35
N ASP A 61 -4.66 10.83 6.53
CA ASP A 61 -4.71 9.50 7.15
C ASP A 61 -5.50 8.54 6.26
N GLY A 62 -4.90 7.38 5.96
CA GLY A 62 -5.52 6.36 5.10
C GLY A 62 -6.87 5.88 5.63
N ALA A 63 -7.07 5.86 6.95
CA ALA A 63 -8.38 5.53 7.54
C ALA A 63 -9.47 6.57 7.20
N SER A 64 -9.08 7.80 6.85
CA SER A 64 -10.01 8.86 6.46
C SER A 64 -10.49 8.74 5.01
N ILE A 65 -9.70 8.12 4.12
CA ILE A 65 -10.07 7.89 2.70
C ILE A 65 -11.36 7.05 2.61
N PHE A 66 -11.52 6.04 3.48
CA PHE A 66 -12.69 5.17 3.51
C PHE A 66 -13.95 5.79 4.13
N LYS A 67 -13.85 6.99 4.72
CA LYS A 67 -15.02 7.74 5.22
C LYS A 67 -15.72 8.47 4.09
N TYR A 68 -14.98 8.95 3.09
CA TYR A 68 -15.53 9.67 1.94
C TYR A 68 -16.12 8.74 0.88
N GLY A 69 -15.50 7.57 0.63
CA GLY A 69 -15.96 6.62 -0.39
C GLY A 69 -17.28 5.87 -0.08
N ARG A 70 -17.95 6.17 1.05
CA ARG A 70 -19.22 5.54 1.46
C ARG A 70 -20.41 6.50 1.45
N GLN A 71 -20.23 7.74 1.01
CA GLN A 71 -21.30 8.74 0.96
C GLN A 71 -22.09 8.69 -0.36
N ASP A 72 -21.56 8.03 -1.39
CA ASP A 72 -22.16 7.92 -2.73
C ASP A 72 -22.49 6.46 -3.16
N ALA A 73 -22.82 5.57 -2.21
CA ALA A 73 -23.25 4.19 -2.48
C ALA A 73 -24.59 3.86 -1.81
#